data_AF-A0A4Y8Y0L8-F1
#
_entry.id   AF-A0A4Y8Y0L8-F1
#
_cell.length_a   1.000
_cell.length_b   1.000
_cell.length_c   1.000
_cell.angle_alpha   90.00
_cell.angle_beta   90.00
_cell.angle_gamma   90.00
#
_symmetry.space_group_name_H-M   'P 1'
#
loop_
_entity.id
_entity.type
_entity.pdbx_description
1 polymer ?
#
loop_
_entity_poly.entity_id
_entity_poly.type
_entity_poly.pdbx_seq_one_letter_code
_entity_poly.pdbx_strand_id
1 'polypeptide(L)'
;MRHSRVHAAALALGGLLVLAPVGVTPDGCGDLTGGRLCVEGPVGAKGTFTTRYVRHDTTAPSAVQLGYQRKDARITAFPGWFDTLRTKEGSTAGAVRLDTAPGECVRGLMHHDGRDYVTEWLCSDG
;
A
#
# COMPACT_ATOMS: atom_id res chain seq x y z
N MET A 1 -59.23 7.47 -45.96
CA MET A 1 -58.13 8.45 -45.94
C MET A 1 -57.19 8.10 -44.79
N ARG A 2 -55.90 7.96 -45.13
CA ARG A 2 -54.65 7.95 -44.33
C ARG A 2 -54.64 7.43 -42.87
N HIS A 3 -53.84 6.38 -42.70
CA HIS A 3 -53.29 5.84 -41.45
C HIS A 3 -52.46 6.89 -40.69
N SER A 4 -52.41 6.77 -39.36
CA SER A 4 -51.30 7.31 -38.56
C SER A 4 -50.99 6.37 -37.40
N ARG A 5 -49.91 5.61 -37.56
CA ARG A 5 -49.22 4.89 -36.47
C ARG A 5 -48.33 5.90 -35.77
N VAL A 6 -48.37 5.94 -34.44
CA VAL A 6 -47.37 6.67 -33.65
C VAL A 6 -46.61 5.65 -32.82
N HIS A 7 -45.35 5.44 -33.19
CA HIS A 7 -44.36 4.67 -32.45
C HIS A 7 -43.92 5.48 -31.22
N ALA A 8 -43.93 4.88 -30.04
CA ALA A 8 -43.26 5.43 -28.86
C ALA A 8 -42.18 4.46 -28.41
N ALA A 9 -40.93 4.93 -28.50
CA ALA A 9 -39.71 4.17 -28.33
C ALA A 9 -39.48 3.78 -26.85
N ALA A 10 -39.15 2.51 -26.61
CA ALA A 10 -38.64 2.05 -25.34
C ALA A 10 -37.16 2.45 -25.19
N LEU A 11 -36.87 3.41 -24.31
CA LEU A 11 -35.50 3.77 -23.92
C LEU A 11 -34.99 2.74 -22.90
N ALA A 12 -34.27 1.73 -23.38
CA ALA A 12 -33.48 0.85 -22.54
C ALA A 12 -32.11 1.50 -22.27
N LEU A 13 -31.95 2.15 -21.12
CA LEU A 13 -30.65 2.60 -20.62
C LEU A 13 -29.90 1.38 -20.02
N GLY A 14 -29.13 0.68 -20.86
CA GLY A 14 -28.18 -0.32 -20.41
C GLY A 14 -26.92 0.37 -19.86
N GLY A 15 -26.81 0.47 -18.54
CA GLY A 15 -25.59 0.95 -17.90
C GLY A 15 -24.50 -0.14 -17.95
N LEU A 16 -23.43 0.11 -18.71
CA LEU A 16 -22.19 -0.67 -18.57
C LEU A 16 -21.52 -0.28 -17.24
N LEU A 17 -21.59 -1.16 -16.24
CA LEU A 17 -20.71 -1.12 -15.08
C LEU A 17 -19.34 -1.64 -15.52
N VAL A 18 -18.44 -0.73 -15.90
CA VAL A 18 -17.03 -1.06 -16.11
C VAL A 18 -16.41 -1.25 -14.72
N LEU A 19 -16.24 -2.51 -14.31
CA LEU A 19 -15.43 -2.86 -13.14
C LEU A 19 -13.98 -2.47 -13.49
N ALA A 20 -13.49 -1.37 -12.91
CA ALA A 20 -12.08 -1.05 -12.98
C ALA A 20 -11.30 -2.24 -12.37
N PRO A 21 -10.18 -2.67 -12.99
CA PRO A 21 -9.33 -3.67 -12.35
C PRO A 21 -8.90 -3.09 -11.01
N VAL A 22 -9.34 -3.71 -9.92
CA VAL A 22 -8.70 -3.56 -8.62
C VAL A 22 -7.27 -4.02 -8.82
N GLY A 23 -6.37 -3.06 -9.08
CA GLY A 23 -4.97 -3.34 -9.32
C GLY A 23 -4.44 -4.13 -8.14
N VAL A 24 -3.79 -5.25 -8.41
CA VAL A 24 -3.09 -6.03 -7.39
C VAL A 24 -2.16 -5.09 -6.63
N THR A 25 -2.28 -5.07 -5.29
CA THR A 25 -1.34 -4.33 -4.45
C THR A 25 0.05 -4.90 -4.70
N PRO A 26 1.04 -4.10 -5.11
CA PRO A 26 2.39 -4.61 -5.38
C PRO A 26 2.98 -5.29 -4.15
N ASP A 27 3.87 -6.26 -4.34
CA ASP A 27 4.60 -6.87 -3.24
C ASP A 27 5.33 -5.80 -2.41
N GLY A 28 5.29 -5.97 -1.08
CA GLY A 28 5.80 -4.97 -0.15
C GLY A 28 4.88 -3.76 0.06
N CYS A 29 3.72 -3.67 -0.60
CA CYS A 29 2.70 -2.66 -0.32
C CYS A 29 1.49 -3.24 0.45
N GLY A 30 0.74 -2.34 1.09
CA GLY A 30 -0.53 -2.61 1.74
C GLY A 30 -1.44 -1.39 1.60
N ASP A 31 -2.65 -1.60 1.08
CA ASP A 31 -3.67 -0.56 1.01
C ASP A 31 -4.42 -0.44 2.35
N LEU A 32 -4.50 0.78 2.86
CA LEU A 32 -5.20 1.17 4.08
C LEU A 32 -6.36 2.09 3.71
N THR A 33 -7.38 2.18 4.56
CA THR A 33 -8.55 3.04 4.31
C THR A 33 -8.17 4.49 3.99
N GLY A 34 -7.16 5.05 4.66
CA GLY A 34 -6.70 6.42 4.44
C GLY A 34 -5.50 6.58 3.48
N GLY A 35 -4.93 5.51 2.95
CA GLY A 35 -3.71 5.64 2.14
C GLY A 35 -3.03 4.32 1.83
N ARG A 36 -1.81 4.40 1.30
CA ARG A 36 -0.99 3.23 0.97
C ARG A 36 0.33 3.26 1.73
N LEU A 37 0.67 2.14 2.34
CA LEU A 37 1.97 1.89 2.95
C LEU A 37 2.76 0.96 2.03
N CYS A 38 4.02 1.29 1.74
CA CYS A 38 4.90 0.44 0.95
C CYS A 38 6.28 0.35 1.59
N VAL A 39 6.94 -0.80 1.43
CA VAL A 39 8.37 -0.97 1.66
C VAL A 39 9.07 -1.32 0.35
N GLU A 40 10.20 -0.69 0.11
CA GLU A 40 11.03 -0.89 -1.08
C GLU A 40 12.48 -1.08 -0.65
N GLY A 41 13.22 -1.94 -1.34
CA GLY A 41 14.65 -2.15 -1.11
C GLY A 41 15.14 -3.49 -1.66
N PRO A 42 16.46 -3.69 -1.79
CA PRO A 42 17.02 -4.90 -2.36
C PRO A 42 17.09 -6.02 -1.32
N VAL A 43 15.99 -6.76 -1.13
CA VAL A 43 15.98 -7.93 -0.24
C VAL A 43 16.91 -9.01 -0.80
N GLY A 44 17.69 -9.64 0.09
CA GLY A 44 18.73 -10.59 -0.30
C GLY A 44 20.11 -9.95 -0.50
N ALA A 45 20.20 -8.63 -0.36
CA ALA A 45 21.45 -7.91 -0.44
C ALA A 45 21.53 -6.77 0.59
N LYS A 46 22.71 -6.17 0.67
CA LYS A 46 22.93 -4.93 1.40
C LYS A 46 22.42 -3.74 0.59
N GLY A 47 21.59 -2.91 1.21
CA GLY A 47 21.06 -1.72 0.55
C GLY A 47 20.20 -0.83 1.42
N THR A 48 19.67 0.23 0.81
CA THR A 48 18.74 1.14 1.46
C THR A 48 17.33 0.59 1.32
N PHE A 49 16.64 0.48 2.45
CA PHE A 49 15.22 0.18 2.53
C PHE A 49 14.46 1.44 2.87
N THR A 50 13.35 1.66 2.17
CA THR A 50 12.46 2.81 2.38
C THR A 50 11.08 2.30 2.72
N THR A 51 10.52 2.73 3.84
CA THR A 51 9.10 2.59 4.13
C THR A 51 8.43 3.92 3.86
N ARG A 52 7.39 3.93 3.03
CA ARG A 52 6.68 5.13 2.58
C ARG A 52 5.20 4.99 2.83
N TYR A 53 4.61 6.05 3.37
CA TYR A 53 3.18 6.22 3.47
C TYR A 53 2.72 7.36 2.55
N VAL A 54 1.63 7.13 1.81
CA VAL A 54 0.97 8.12 0.95
C VAL A 54 -0.51 8.17 1.31
N ARG A 55 -1.02 9.36 1.64
CA ARG A 55 -2.43 9.59 1.94
C ARG A 55 -3.23 9.65 0.65
N HIS A 56 -4.41 9.03 0.63
CA HIS A 56 -5.35 9.14 -0.49
C HIS A 56 -6.33 10.30 -0.32
N ASP A 57 -6.69 10.63 0.93
CA ASP A 57 -7.63 11.69 1.25
C ASP A 57 -7.21 12.49 2.49
N THR A 58 -8.05 13.44 2.89
CA THR A 58 -7.79 14.37 4.02
C THR A 58 -8.09 13.79 5.39
N THR A 59 -8.80 12.66 5.48
CA THR A 59 -9.09 11.95 6.75
C THR A 59 -7.91 11.09 7.20
N ALA A 60 -6.97 10.83 6.29
CA ALA A 60 -5.76 10.09 6.52
C ALA A 60 -4.80 10.77 7.51
N PRO A 61 -4.09 9.99 8.34
CA PRO A 61 -3.20 10.52 9.38
C PRO A 61 -2.10 11.43 8.82
N SER A 62 -1.93 12.60 9.43
CA SER A 62 -0.89 13.58 9.06
C SER A 62 0.43 13.41 9.81
N ALA A 63 0.43 12.58 10.86
CA ALA A 63 1.61 12.20 11.62
C ALA A 63 1.57 10.71 11.93
N VAL A 64 2.64 10.00 11.57
CA VAL A 64 2.75 8.54 11.68
C VAL A 64 4.18 8.18 12.06
N GLN A 65 4.36 7.10 12.82
CA GLN A 65 5.68 6.54 13.02
C GLN A 65 5.87 5.40 12.03
N LEU A 66 6.85 5.52 11.14
CA LEU A 66 7.15 4.46 10.18
C LEU A 66 8.19 3.49 10.76
N GLY A 67 8.27 2.30 10.20
CA GLY A 67 9.28 1.33 10.57
C GLY A 67 9.37 0.19 9.57
N TYR A 68 10.15 -0.82 9.91
CA TYR A 68 10.30 -2.04 9.13
C TYR A 68 10.41 -3.25 10.06
N GLN A 69 10.06 -4.43 9.55
CA GLN A 69 10.32 -5.70 10.19
C GLN A 69 11.09 -6.61 9.24
N ARG A 70 11.96 -7.44 9.79
CA ARG A 70 12.71 -8.46 9.05
C ARG A 70 12.34 -9.83 9.58
N LYS A 71 12.14 -10.81 8.70
CA LYS A 71 12.06 -12.22 9.07
C LYS A 71 13.11 -13.02 8.30
N ASP A 72 13.61 -14.06 8.93
CA ASP A 72 14.41 -15.11 8.31
C ASP A 72 13.91 -16.48 8.83
N ALA A 73 14.60 -17.57 8.48
CA ALA A 73 14.22 -18.91 8.93
C ALA A 73 14.33 -19.15 10.47
N ARG A 74 14.95 -18.22 11.21
CA ARG A 74 15.27 -18.31 12.64
C ARG A 74 14.57 -17.25 13.49
N ILE A 75 14.24 -16.09 12.92
CA ILE A 75 13.76 -14.88 13.61
C ILE A 75 12.27 -14.66 13.31
N THR A 76 11.48 -14.53 14.39
CA THR A 76 10.01 -14.37 14.35
C THR A 76 9.52 -12.95 13.98
N ALA A 77 10.43 -12.10 13.50
CA ALA A 77 10.32 -10.67 13.21
C ALA A 77 10.46 -9.71 14.39
N PHE A 78 11.50 -8.85 14.33
CA PHE A 78 11.70 -7.72 15.24
C PHE A 78 11.53 -6.39 14.49
N PRO A 79 10.79 -5.42 15.06
CA PRO A 79 10.60 -4.12 14.43
C PRO A 79 11.80 -3.20 14.66
N GLY A 80 12.19 -2.49 13.60
CA GLY A 80 12.95 -1.25 13.69
C GLY A 80 12.02 -0.07 13.41
N TRP A 81 11.93 0.86 14.34
CA TRP A 81 11.10 2.07 14.19
C TRP A 81 11.94 3.28 13.84
N PHE A 82 11.39 4.16 13.00
CA PHE A 82 11.89 5.51 12.77
C PHE A 82 11.29 6.49 13.78
N ASP A 83 11.71 7.75 13.72
CA ASP A 83 11.01 8.83 14.42
C ASP A 83 9.58 9.00 13.88
N THR A 84 8.73 9.65 14.68
CA THR A 84 7.40 10.07 14.20
C THR A 84 7.56 11.13 13.12
N LEU A 85 7.07 10.83 11.92
CA LEU A 85 7.17 11.69 10.75
C LEU A 85 5.83 12.34 10.45
N ARG A 86 5.88 13.61 10.02
CA ARG A 86 4.70 14.27 9.45
C ARG A 86 4.65 14.06 7.95
N THR A 87 3.45 13.90 7.41
CA THR A 87 3.24 13.89 5.97
C THR A 87 3.42 15.29 5.41
N LYS A 88 4.33 15.44 4.45
CA LYS A 88 4.48 16.64 3.64
C LYS A 88 3.86 16.37 2.28
N GLU A 89 2.98 17.25 1.81
CA GLU A 89 2.28 17.10 0.51
C GLU A 89 1.53 15.75 0.39
N GLY A 90 1.12 15.17 1.51
CA GLY A 90 0.40 13.89 1.54
C GLY A 90 1.27 12.65 1.59
N SER A 91 2.60 12.76 1.69
CA SER A 91 3.48 11.60 1.84
C SER A 91 4.53 11.78 2.94
N THR A 92 4.98 10.68 3.52
CA THR A 92 6.19 10.63 4.35
C THR A 92 6.94 9.32 4.15
N ALA A 93 8.24 9.33 4.40
CA ALA A 93 9.08 8.15 4.22
C ALA A 93 10.22 8.13 5.25
N GLY A 94 10.51 6.94 5.77
CA GLY A 94 11.68 6.64 6.58
C GLY A 94 12.60 5.67 5.86
N ALA A 95 13.90 5.82 6.01
CA ALA A 95 14.89 4.98 5.33
C ALA A 95 15.97 4.47 6.28
N VAL A 96 16.45 3.25 6.02
CA VAL A 96 17.51 2.58 6.78
C VAL A 96 18.41 1.80 5.83
N ARG A 97 19.68 1.64 6.18
CA ARG A 97 20.55 0.69 5.50
C ARG A 97 20.44 -0.66 6.19
N LEU A 98 20.04 -1.70 5.45
CA LEU A 98 20.01 -3.08 5.94
C LEU A 98 21.00 -3.94 5.18
N ASP A 99 21.43 -5.01 5.83
CA ASP A 99 22.18 -6.11 5.26
C ASP A 99 21.29 -7.35 5.39
N THR A 100 20.56 -7.66 4.32
CA THR A 100 19.62 -8.79 4.26
C THR A 100 20.26 -9.94 3.48
N ALA A 101 20.13 -11.17 3.98
CA ALA A 101 20.59 -12.36 3.29
C ALA A 101 19.52 -12.94 2.33
N PRO A 102 19.90 -13.77 1.34
CA PRO A 102 18.94 -14.54 0.54
C PRO A 102 18.00 -15.38 1.43
N GLY A 103 16.73 -15.39 1.08
CA GLY A 103 15.65 -16.04 1.85
C GLY A 103 15.10 -15.20 3.00
N GLU A 104 15.64 -14.00 3.25
CA GLU A 104 15.02 -13.04 4.17
C GLU A 104 13.81 -12.36 3.51
N CYS A 105 12.92 -11.83 4.35
CA CYS A 105 11.89 -10.91 3.92
C CYS A 105 11.84 -9.68 4.82
N VAL A 106 11.41 -8.57 4.23
CA VAL A 106 11.19 -7.29 4.90
C VAL A 106 9.74 -6.87 4.70
N ARG A 107 9.12 -6.24 5.70
CA ARG A 107 7.82 -5.55 5.54
C ARG A 107 7.88 -4.17 6.15
N GLY A 108 7.08 -3.25 5.63
CA GLY A 108 6.91 -1.91 6.17
C GLY A 108 5.96 -1.93 7.37
N LEU A 109 6.20 -1.02 8.32
CA LEU A 109 5.34 -0.77 9.47
C LEU A 109 4.89 0.69 9.48
N MET A 110 3.71 0.91 10.05
CA MET A 110 3.23 2.22 10.43
C MET A 110 2.50 2.12 11.77
N HIS A 111 2.88 2.93 12.75
CA HIS A 111 2.12 3.14 13.98
C HIS A 111 1.38 4.47 13.91
N HIS A 112 0.08 4.43 14.21
CA HIS A 112 -0.77 5.61 14.33
C HIS A 112 -1.91 5.35 15.31
N ASP A 113 -2.15 6.29 16.22
CA ASP A 113 -3.26 6.26 17.18
C ASP A 113 -3.40 4.92 17.95
N GLY A 114 -2.27 4.42 18.45
CA GLY A 114 -2.23 3.16 19.22
C GLY A 114 -2.41 1.89 18.38
N ARG A 115 -2.41 1.99 17.04
CA ARG A 115 -2.56 0.86 16.12
C ARG A 115 -1.35 0.70 15.23
N ASP A 116 -0.98 -0.56 15.02
CA ASP A 116 0.06 -0.95 14.07
C ASP A 116 -0.56 -1.44 12.77
N TYR A 117 0.00 -0.97 11.67
CA TYR A 117 -0.31 -1.36 10.31
C TYR A 117 0.96 -1.92 9.68
N VAL A 118 0.80 -2.94 8.85
CA VAL A 118 1.91 -3.64 8.20
C VAL A 118 1.62 -3.83 6.72
N THR A 119 2.66 -3.82 5.91
CA THR A 119 2.56 -4.25 4.51
C THR A 119 2.60 -5.78 4.41
N GLU A 120 2.30 -6.29 3.22
CA GLU A 120 2.74 -7.63 2.83
C GLU A 120 4.27 -7.75 2.89
N TRP A 121 4.75 -8.99 2.98
CA TRP A 121 6.18 -9.28 2.99
C TRP A 121 6.78 -9.09 1.59
N LEU A 122 7.85 -8.30 1.52
CA LEU A 122 8.76 -8.27 0.38
C LEU A 122 9.89 -9.28 0.65
N CYS A 123 9.96 -10.35 -0.12
CA CYS A 123 10.97 -11.41 0.04
C CYS A 123 11.97 -11.38 -1.12
N SER A 124 13.21 -11.81 -0.88
CA SER A 124 14.09 -12.16 -2.00
C SER A 124 13.62 -13.47 -2.61
N ASP A 125 13.61 -13.57 -3.93
CA ASP A 125 13.55 -14.86 -4.59
C ASP A 125 14.75 -15.71 -4.09
N GLY A 126 14.44 -16.92 -3.60
CA GLY A 126 15.41 -17.82 -2.97
C GLY A 126 16.34 -18.51 -3.96
#